data_AF-A0A6B0DFK5-F1
#
_entry.id   AF-A0A6B0DFK5-F1
#
_cell.length_a   1.000
_cell.length_b   1.000
_cell.length_c   1.000
_cell.angle_alpha   90.00
_cell.angle_beta   90.00
_cell.angle_gamma   90.00
#
_symmetry.space_group_name_H-M   'P 1'
#
loop_
_entity.id
_entity.type
_entity.pdbx_description
1 polymer ?
#
loop_
_entity_poly.entity_id
_entity_poly.type
_entity_poly.pdbx_seq_one_letter_code
_entity_poly.pdbx_strand_id
1 'polypeptide(L)' 'MQDLSKMDKEIAFKIKLQIALIWNAQRLIDVYPEKKSKFNEYIEERKNIIRDILKINHDEIWEDGKKLFDL' A
#
# COMPACT_ATOMS: atom_id res chain seq x y z
N MET A 1 -3.41 2.15 -14.14
CA MET A 1 -2.33 1.23 -13.75
C MET A 1 -1.10 2.08 -13.46
N GLN A 2 -0.51 1.96 -12.26
CA GLN A 2 0.71 2.66 -11.86
C GLN A 2 1.90 1.70 -11.81
N ASP A 3 2.87 1.88 -12.69
CA ASP A 3 4.07 1.02 -12.78
C ASP A 3 5.27 1.70 -12.10
N LEU A 4 5.67 1.18 -10.94
CA LEU A 4 6.70 1.79 -10.08
C LEU A 4 8.09 1.82 -10.71
N SER A 5 8.41 0.88 -11.62
CA SER A 5 9.73 0.87 -12.25
C SER A 5 9.92 2.00 -13.27
N LYS A 6 8.84 2.69 -13.63
CA LYS A 6 8.84 3.88 -14.48
C LYS A 6 8.79 5.20 -13.69
N MET A 7 8.77 5.12 -12.36
CA MET A 7 8.70 6.28 -11.49
C MET A 7 10.07 6.69 -10.96
N ASP A 8 10.15 7.89 -10.38
CA ASP A 8 11.30 8.30 -9.59
C ASP A 8 11.55 7.30 -8.45
N LYS A 9 12.83 6.99 -8.19
CA LYS A 9 13.24 5.96 -7.23
C LYS A 9 12.78 6.28 -5.81
N GLU A 10 12.77 7.55 -5.42
CA GLU A 10 12.34 7.96 -4.08
C GLU A 10 10.83 7.78 -3.93
N ILE A 11 10.06 8.16 -4.95
CA ILE A 11 8.61 7.96 -4.98
C ILE A 11 8.27 6.47 -4.94
N ALA A 12 8.90 5.66 -5.80
CA ALA A 12 8.70 4.22 -5.86
C ALA A 12 9.02 3.57 -4.50
N PHE A 13 10.12 3.97 -3.86
CA PHE A 13 10.50 3.47 -2.53
C PHE A 13 9.45 3.82 -1.46
N LYS A 14 8.97 5.06 -1.43
CA LYS A 14 7.93 5.50 -0.47
C LYS A 14 6.66 4.67 -0.61
N ILE A 15 6.23 4.38 -1.84
CA ILE A 15 5.04 3.56 -2.10
C ILE A 15 5.26 2.11 -1.64
N LYS A 16 6.40 1.50 -1.99
CA LYS A 16 6.74 0.14 -1.53
C LYS A 16 6.77 0.02 -0.01
N LEU A 17 7.28 1.05 0.67
CA LEU A 17 7.28 1.09 2.13
C LEU A 17 5.85 1.05 2.69
N GLN A 18 4.93 1.86 2.15
CA GLN A 18 3.53 1.82 2.60
C GLN A 18 2.87 0.46 2.32
N ILE A 19 3.10 -0.15 1.15
CA ILE A 19 2.59 -1.49 0.81
C ILE A 19 3.10 -2.55 1.80
N ALA A 20 4.40 -2.51 2.14
CA ALA A 20 4.98 -3.44 3.10
C ALA A 20 4.34 -3.29 4.50
N LEU A 21 4.05 -2.05 4.92
CA LEU A 21 3.34 -1.78 6.18
C LEU A 21 1.91 -2.33 6.16
N ILE A 22 1.20 -2.20 5.03
CA ILE A 22 -0.14 -2.79 4.86
C ILE A 22 -0.09 -4.31 5.00
N TRP A 23 0.82 -4.99 4.30
CA TRP A 23 0.95 -6.44 4.39
C TRP A 23 1.27 -6.92 5.80
N ASN A 24 2.14 -6.20 6.51
CA ASN A 24 2.43 -6.50 7.91
C ASN A 24 1.19 -6.35 8.80
N ALA A 25 0.41 -5.28 8.63
CA ALA A 25 -0.83 -5.08 9.37
C ALA A 25 -1.86 -6.18 9.07
N GLN A 26 -2.02 -6.58 7.80
CA GLN A 26 -2.91 -7.66 7.39
C GLN A 26 -2.53 -8.99 8.03
N ARG A 27 -1.23 -9.33 8.09
CA ARG A 27 -0.75 -10.54 8.78
C ARG A 27 -1.02 -10.51 10.28
N LEU A 28 -0.90 -9.34 10.91
CA LEU A 28 -1.09 -9.18 12.35
C LEU A 28 -2.58 -9.15 12.76
N ILE A 29 -3.49 -8.77 11.86
CA ILE A 29 -4.94 -8.82 12.12
C ILE A 29 -5.38 -10.21 12.56
N ASP A 30 -4.90 -11.25 11.88
CA ASP A 30 -5.29 -12.63 12.16
C ASP A 30 -4.72 -13.13 13.50
N VAL A 31 -3.59 -12.55 13.94
CA VAL A 31 -2.95 -12.86 15.23
C VAL A 31 -3.64 -12.13 16.39
N TYR A 32 -4.16 -10.92 16.15
CA TYR A 32 -4.79 -10.05 17.16
C TYR A 32 -6.18 -9.59 16.70
N PRO A 33 -7.16 -10.52 16.63
CA PRO A 33 -8.50 -10.23 16.11
C PRO A 33 -9.24 -9.15 16.91
N GLU A 34 -8.94 -8.99 18.20
CA GLU A 34 -9.51 -7.96 19.07
C GLU A 34 -9.08 -6.53 18.66
N LYS A 35 -7.99 -6.41 17.91
CA LYS A 35 -7.47 -5.13 17.39
C LYS A 35 -7.82 -4.88 15.92
N LYS A 36 -8.65 -5.73 15.31
CA LYS A 36 -8.98 -5.68 13.87
C LYS A 36 -9.40 -4.30 13.39
N SER A 37 -10.23 -3.57 14.14
CA SER A 37 -10.62 -2.19 13.76
C SER A 37 -9.42 -1.26 13.61
N LYS A 38 -8.52 -1.27 14.59
CA LYS A 38 -7.32 -0.40 14.59
C LYS A 38 -6.38 -0.73 13.43
N PHE A 39 -6.23 -2.01 13.10
CA PHE A 39 -5.43 -2.39 11.95
C PHE A 39 -6.10 -2.00 10.63
N ASN A 40 -7.42 -2.12 10.50
CA ASN A 40 -8.15 -1.66 9.33
C ASN A 40 -8.02 -0.15 9.14
N GLU A 41 -8.17 0.64 10.21
CA GLU A 41 -7.94 2.09 10.21
C GLU A 41 -6.51 2.42 9.75
N TYR A 42 -5.52 1.72 10.30
CA TYR A 42 -4.12 1.88 9.92
C TYR A 42 -3.88 1.54 8.44
N ILE A 43 -4.48 0.45 7.93
CA ILE A 43 -4.36 0.04 6.53
C ILE A 43 -4.94 1.12 5.61
N GLU A 44 -6.11 1.67 5.93
CA GLU A 44 -6.70 2.76 5.14
C GLU A 44 -5.86 4.04 5.20
N GLU A 45 -5.25 4.36 6.34
CA GLU A 45 -4.29 5.46 6.44
C GLU A 45 -3.11 5.27 5.46
N ARG A 46 -2.54 4.05 5.38
CA ARG A 46 -1.44 3.75 4.45
C ARG A 46 -1.89 3.83 2.99
N LYS A 47 -3.10 3.36 2.65
CA LYS A 47 -3.65 3.50 1.31
C LYS A 47 -3.85 4.96 0.93
N ASN A 48 -4.35 5.80 1.84
CA ASN A 48 -4.52 7.23 1.60
C ASN A 48 -3.17 7.93 1.33
N ILE A 49 -2.11 7.58 2.05
CA ILE A 49 -0.77 8.10 1.75
C ILE A 49 -0.32 7.74 0.34
N ILE A 50 -0.57 6.50 -0.10
CA ILE A 50 -0.25 6.07 -1.48
C ILE A 50 -1.08 6.88 -2.49
N ARG A 51 -2.39 7.04 -2.26
CA ARG A 51 -3.30 7.86 -3.07
C ARG A 51 -2.80 9.31 -3.20
N ASP A 52 -2.33 9.89 -2.10
CA ASP A 52 -1.83 11.26 -2.05
C ASP A 52 -0.51 11.46 -2.79
N ILE A 53 0.40 10.48 -2.73
CA ILE A 53 1.66 10.47 -3.45
C ILE A 53 1.41 10.36 -4.96
N LEU A 54 0.51 9.45 -5.35
CA LEU A 54 0.23 9.14 -6.75
C LEU A 54 -0.83 10.04 -7.39
N LYS A 55 -1.53 10.86 -6.60
CA LYS A 55 -2.67 11.69 -7.02
C LYS A 55 -3.78 10.88 -7.71
N ILE A 56 -4.10 9.71 -7.14
CA ILE A 56 -5.13 8.78 -7.65
C ILE A 56 -6.09 8.39 -6.54
N ASN A 57 -7.30 7.92 -6.91
CA ASN A 57 -8.29 7.41 -5.97
C ASN A 57 -8.28 5.87 -5.90
N HIS A 58 -8.25 5.20 -7.05
CA HIS A 58 -8.17 3.75 -7.18
C HIS A 58 -7.27 3.41 -8.35
N ASP A 59 -6.29 2.55 -8.13
CA ASP A 59 -5.48 2.00 -9.21
C ASP A 59 -4.75 0.72 -8.76
N GLU A 60 -4.38 -0.10 -9.74
CA GLU A 60 -3.48 -1.21 -9.51
C GLU A 60 -2.02 -0.72 -9.54
N ILE A 61 -1.24 -1.17 -8.57
CA ILE A 61 0.19 -0.86 -8.48
C ILE A 61 0.98 -2.06 -8.99
N TRP A 62 1.85 -1.81 -9.95
CA TRP A 62 2.66 -2.80 -10.64
C TRP A 62 4.14 -2.46 -10.52
N GLU A 63 4.98 -3.47 -10.68
CA GLU A 63 6.44 -3.32 -10.81
C GLU A 63 6.96 -4.34 -11.80
N ASP A 64 7.64 -3.88 -12.85
CA ASP A 64 8.26 -4.72 -13.89
C ASP A 64 7.27 -5.74 -14.48
N GLY A 65 6.03 -5.29 -14.73
CA GLY A 65 4.99 -6.12 -15.31
C GLY A 65 4.37 -7.14 -14.33
N LYS A 66 4.58 -7.00 -13.02
CA LYS A 66 3.90 -7.79 -11.99
C LYS A 66 3.02 -6.90 -11.11
N LYS A 67 1.76 -7.29 -10.89
CA LYS A 67 0.87 -6.62 -9.93
C LYS A 67 1.43 -6.82 -8.52
N LEU A 68 1.71 -5.71 -7.84
CA LEU A 68 2.14 -5.70 -6.45
C LEU A 68 0.96 -5.52 -5.50
N PHE A 69 0.05 -4.60 -5.81
CA PHE A 69 -0.97 -4.18 -4.86
C PHE A 69 -2.22 -3.64 -5.56
N ASP A 70 -3.34 -3.65 -4.85
CA ASP A 70 -4.62 -3.10 -5.29
C ASP A 70 -5.12 -2.07 -4.27
N LEU A 71 -5.42 -0.85 -4.74
CA LEU A 71 -5.60 0.34 -3.90
C LEU A 71 -7.07 0.70 -3.65
#